data_AF-A0A380N187-F1
#
_entry.id   AF-A0A380N187-F1
#
_cell.length_a   1.000
_cell.length_b   1.000
_cell.length_c   1.000
_cell.angle_alpha   90.00
_cell.angle_beta   90.00
_cell.angle_gamma   90.00
#
_symmetry.space_group_name_H-M   'P 1'
#
loop_
_entity.id
_entity.type
_entity.pdbx_description
1 polymer ?
#
loop_
_entity_poly.entity_id
_entity_poly.type
_entity_poly.pdbx_seq_one_letter_code
_entity_poly.pdbx_strand_id
1 'polypeptide(L)'
;MPHFNVVSSKITLKEAVKKGQIVSFDGHLASTGSHEPAGIAQYEGEIGEAIAVTMIGLEDVALSDAEVGDYVKANAGAAEKAASKDEAFAVVVAVGANSAEILIK
;
A
#
# COMPACT_ATOMS: atom_id res chain seq x y z
N MET A 1 18.67 -7.32 13.16
CA MET A 1 17.57 -7.06 12.21
C MET A 1 16.31 -6.86 13.02
N PRO A 2 15.58 -5.75 12.89
CA PRO A 2 14.26 -5.66 13.49
C PRO A 2 13.36 -6.74 12.87
N HIS A 3 12.64 -7.47 13.72
CA HIS A 3 11.60 -8.40 13.31
C HIS A 3 10.30 -7.61 13.31
N PHE A 4 9.73 -7.35 12.13
CA PHE A 4 8.45 -6.68 12.03
C PHE A 4 7.32 -7.71 11.96
N ASN A 5 6.27 -7.51 12.74
CA ASN A 5 5.07 -8.33 12.66
C ASN A 5 4.29 -7.91 11.41
N VAL A 6 4.35 -8.71 10.36
CA VAL A 6 3.53 -8.53 9.16
C VAL A 6 2.20 -9.23 9.39
N VAL A 7 1.12 -8.46 9.46
CA VAL A 7 -0.24 -9.03 9.46
C VAL A 7 -0.73 -9.02 8.01
N SER A 8 -0.98 -10.22 7.47
CA SER A 8 -1.53 -10.38 6.13
C SER A 8 -3.00 -10.78 6.16
N SER A 9 -3.80 -10.29 5.21
CA SER A 9 -5.17 -10.78 4.96
C SER A 9 -5.32 -11.26 3.53
N LYS A 10 -6.32 -12.13 3.31
CA LYS A 10 -6.71 -12.59 1.99
C LYS A 10 -7.81 -11.69 1.44
N ILE A 11 -7.63 -11.17 0.23
CA ILE A 11 -8.59 -10.35 -0.49
C ILE A 11 -8.87 -10.97 -1.84
N THR A 12 -10.15 -11.11 -2.20
CA THR A 12 -10.57 -11.52 -3.54
C THR A 12 -10.56 -10.32 -4.47
N LEU A 13 -9.77 -10.40 -5.54
CA LEU A 13 -9.59 -9.32 -6.51
C LEU A 13 -10.81 -9.14 -7.41
N LYS A 14 -11.17 -7.88 -7.66
CA LYS A 14 -12.18 -7.45 -8.63
C LYS A 14 -11.59 -6.81 -9.88
N GLU A 15 -10.29 -6.54 -9.86
CA GLU A 15 -9.49 -6.11 -11.00
C GLU A 15 -8.07 -6.71 -10.90
N ALA A 16 -7.34 -6.72 -12.01
CA ALA A 16 -5.96 -7.23 -12.02
C ALA A 16 -5.03 -6.26 -11.27
N VAL A 17 -4.10 -6.81 -10.50
CA VAL A 17 -3.15 -6.04 -9.70
C VAL A 17 -1.72 -6.54 -9.90
N LYS A 18 -0.76 -5.65 -9.75
CA LYS A 18 0.67 -5.95 -9.75
C LYS A 18 1.21 -5.94 -8.35
N LYS A 19 2.32 -6.65 -8.15
CA LYS A 19 3.11 -6.56 -6.92
C LYS A 19 3.45 -5.10 -6.59
N GLY A 20 3.29 -4.72 -5.33
CA GLY A 20 3.58 -3.38 -4.84
C GLY A 20 2.44 -2.38 -5.03
N GLN A 21 1.35 -2.76 -5.71
CA GLN A 21 0.16 -1.92 -5.76
C GLN A 21 -0.65 -2.02 -4.47
N ILE A 22 -1.28 -0.91 -4.11
CA ILE A 22 -2.15 -0.81 -2.94
C ILE A 22 -3.53 -1.34 -3.32
N VAL A 23 -4.04 -2.28 -2.53
CA VAL A 23 -5.33 -2.96 -2.76
C VAL A 23 -6.27 -2.61 -1.62
N SER A 24 -7.55 -2.42 -1.95
CA SER A 24 -8.60 -2.09 -0.99
C SER A 24 -9.29 -3.33 -0.42
N PHE A 25 -10.02 -3.17 0.68
CA PHE A 25 -10.72 -4.29 1.34
C PHE A 25 -11.78 -4.94 0.46
N ASP A 26 -12.33 -4.18 -0.49
CA ASP A 26 -13.34 -4.65 -1.42
C ASP A 26 -12.77 -5.24 -2.72
N GLY A 27 -11.45 -5.36 -2.83
CA GLY A 27 -10.75 -6.08 -3.92
C GLY A 27 -10.37 -5.23 -5.13
N HIS A 28 -10.45 -3.91 -5.03
CA HIS A 28 -10.07 -2.96 -6.07
C HIS A 28 -8.66 -2.42 -5.86
N LEU A 29 -8.12 -1.74 -6.88
CA LEU A 29 -6.98 -0.85 -6.72
C LEU A 29 -7.40 0.29 -5.79
N ALA A 30 -6.66 0.45 -4.70
CA ALA A 30 -7.05 1.38 -3.64
C ALA A 30 -6.98 2.83 -4.11
N SER A 31 -7.94 3.62 -3.63
CA SER A 31 -7.98 5.07 -3.79
C SER A 31 -8.54 5.66 -2.50
N THR A 32 -7.73 6.45 -1.77
CA THR A 32 -8.16 7.05 -0.51
C THR A 32 -9.48 7.82 -0.71
N GLY A 33 -10.49 7.54 0.13
CA GLY A 33 -11.79 8.19 0.06
C GLY A 33 -12.82 7.54 -0.87
N SER A 34 -12.47 6.48 -1.62
CA SER A 34 -13.42 5.70 -2.43
C SER A 34 -13.25 4.19 -2.25
N HIS A 35 -12.05 3.68 -2.48
CA HIS A 35 -11.67 2.28 -2.27
C HIS A 35 -10.59 2.26 -1.18
N GLU A 36 -11.03 2.24 0.07
CA GLU A 36 -10.15 2.41 1.24
C GLU A 36 -9.00 1.38 1.24
N PRO A 37 -7.73 1.83 1.36
CA PRO A 37 -6.57 0.96 1.37
C PRO A 37 -6.66 -0.13 2.44
N ALA A 38 -6.49 -1.39 2.03
CA ALA A 38 -6.35 -2.51 2.94
C ALA A 38 -4.89 -2.92 3.13
N GLY A 39 -4.07 -2.81 2.08
CA GLY A 39 -2.69 -3.24 2.13
C GLY A 39 -1.99 -3.22 0.79
N ILE A 40 -0.77 -3.75 0.76
CA ILE A 40 0.04 -3.84 -0.46
C ILE A 40 0.06 -5.28 -0.98
N ALA A 41 -0.14 -5.43 -2.29
CA ALA A 41 -0.09 -6.71 -2.97
C ALA A 41 1.33 -7.28 -2.99
N GLN A 42 1.50 -8.50 -2.49
CA GLN A 42 2.81 -9.17 -2.40
C GLN A 42 3.23 -9.83 -3.72
N TYR A 43 2.29 -10.04 -4.64
CA TYR A 43 2.47 -10.66 -5.95
C TYR A 43 1.43 -10.12 -6.94
N GLU A 44 1.65 -10.40 -8.23
CA GLU A 44 0.67 -10.10 -9.29
C GLU A 44 -0.52 -11.05 -9.17
N GLY A 45 -1.73 -10.55 -9.41
CA GLY A 45 -2.95 -11.34 -9.30
C GLY A 45 -4.01 -10.93 -10.33
N GLU A 46 -4.80 -11.90 -10.75
CA GLU A 46 -5.85 -11.72 -11.76
C GLU A 46 -7.23 -11.56 -11.11
N ILE A 47 -8.21 -11.10 -11.91
CA ILE A 47 -9.60 -10.94 -11.47
C ILE A 47 -10.16 -12.26 -10.92
N GLY A 48 -10.75 -12.22 -9.73
CA GLY A 48 -11.34 -13.37 -9.04
C GLY A 48 -10.34 -14.19 -8.23
N GLU A 49 -9.05 -13.90 -8.29
CA GLU A 49 -8.04 -14.54 -7.46
C GLU A 49 -8.08 -14.01 -6.02
N ALA A 50 -7.78 -14.88 -5.05
CA ALA A 50 -7.58 -14.46 -3.67
C ALA A 50 -6.08 -14.22 -3.42
N ILE A 51 -5.69 -12.98 -3.17
CA ILE A 51 -4.31 -12.61 -2.89
C ILE A 51 -4.07 -12.28 -1.42
N ALA A 52 -2.84 -12.51 -0.94
CA ALA A 52 -2.41 -11.99 0.35
C ALA A 52 -1.94 -10.53 0.19
N VAL A 53 -2.44 -9.65 1.05
CA VAL A 53 -1.97 -8.26 1.18
C VAL A 53 -1.39 -8.01 2.56
N THR A 54 -0.35 -7.17 2.65
CA THR A 54 0.19 -6.71 3.93
C THR A 54 -0.67 -5.55 4.45
N MET A 55 -1.37 -5.77 5.57
CA MET A 55 -2.24 -4.74 6.17
C MET A 55 -1.52 -3.85 7.18
N ILE A 56 -0.59 -4.44 7.95
CA ILE A 56 0.25 -3.72 8.90
C ILE A 56 1.67 -4.25 8.70
N GLY A 57 2.59 -3.34 8.43
CA GLY A 57 3.97 -3.69 8.15
C GLY A 57 4.73 -2.56 7.49
N LEU A 58 6.03 -2.80 7.31
CA LEU A 58 6.91 -1.98 6.49
C LEU A 58 6.96 -2.58 5.09
N GLU A 59 6.70 -1.77 4.08
CA GLU A 59 6.68 -2.20 2.69
C GLU A 59 7.34 -1.17 1.79
N ASP A 60 8.11 -1.66 0.82
CA ASP A 60 8.68 -0.84 -0.24
C ASP A 60 7.61 -0.51 -1.28
N VAL A 61 7.36 0.78 -1.49
CA VAL A 61 6.49 1.28 -2.57
C VAL A 61 7.26 2.20 -3.50
N ALA A 62 6.88 2.20 -4.78
CA ALA A 62 7.37 3.20 -5.71
C ALA A 62 6.77 4.56 -5.35
N LEU A 63 7.60 5.48 -4.88
CA LEU A 63 7.20 6.82 -4.49
C LEU A 63 8.38 7.78 -4.75
N SER A 64 8.21 8.70 -5.70
CA SER A 64 9.23 9.70 -6.05
C SER A 64 9.20 10.88 -5.08
N ASP A 65 10.36 11.49 -4.85
CA ASP A 65 10.54 12.70 -4.03
C ASP A 65 9.98 12.56 -2.59
N ALA A 66 10.00 11.33 -2.06
CA ALA A 66 9.56 11.02 -0.72
C ALA A 66 10.61 11.42 0.32
N GLU A 67 10.15 11.93 1.46
CA GLU A 67 10.97 12.17 2.65
C GLU A 67 10.43 11.37 3.83
N VAL A 68 11.32 11.03 4.78
CA VAL A 68 10.90 10.38 6.02
C VAL A 68 9.93 11.28 6.78
N GLY A 69 8.78 10.72 7.18
CA GLY A 69 7.69 11.44 7.82
C GLY A 69 6.61 11.94 6.87
N ASP A 70 6.80 11.81 5.55
CA ASP A 70 5.76 12.11 4.58
C ASP A 70 4.55 11.20 4.76
N TYR A 71 3.37 11.79 4.64
CA TYR A 71 2.12 11.07 4.62
C TYR A 71 1.87 10.48 3.23
N VAL A 72 1.31 9.27 3.18
CA VAL A 72 1.07 8.54 1.93
C VAL A 72 -0.42 8.26 1.75
N LYS A 73 -0.93 8.56 0.56
CA LYS A 73 -2.28 8.21 0.09
C LYS A 73 -2.21 7.18 -1.04
N ALA A 74 -3.32 6.51 -1.31
CA ALA A 74 -3.46 5.65 -2.48
C ALA A 74 -4.23 6.38 -3.59
N ASN A 75 -3.80 6.21 -4.83
CA ASN A 75 -4.52 6.66 -6.02
C ASN A 75 -4.43 5.60 -7.11
N ALA A 76 -5.56 4.96 -7.45
CA ALA A 76 -5.60 3.84 -8.40
C ALA A 76 -4.51 2.77 -8.14
N GLY A 77 -4.29 2.46 -6.86
CA GLY A 77 -3.30 1.49 -6.39
C GLY A 77 -1.84 1.95 -6.43
N ALA A 78 -1.56 3.19 -6.84
CA ALA A 78 -0.25 3.80 -6.70
C ALA A 78 -0.13 4.51 -5.34
N ALA A 79 1.07 4.48 -4.75
CA ALA A 79 1.40 5.32 -3.61
C ALA A 79 1.69 6.75 -4.09
N GLU A 80 1.10 7.74 -3.41
CA GLU A 80 1.35 9.15 -3.66
C GLU A 80 1.54 9.90 -2.35
N LYS A 81 2.25 11.03 -2.40
CA LYS A 81 2.36 11.94 -1.25
C LYS A 81 0.99 12.55 -0.96
N ALA A 82 0.58 12.43 0.29
CA ALA A 82 -0.63 13.06 0.81
C ALA A 82 -0.37 14.53 1.16
N ALA A 83 -1.36 15.39 0.94
CA ALA A 83 -1.37 16.78 1.35
C ALA A 83 -1.61 16.96 2.86
N SER A 84 -2.15 15.94 3.54
CA SER A 84 -2.46 16.00 4.97
C SER A 84 -2.42 14.62 5.64
N LYS A 85 -2.47 14.60 6.98
CA LYS A 85 -2.56 13.35 7.74
C LYS A 85 -3.90 12.63 7.58
N ASP A 86 -4.97 13.39 7.33
CA ASP A 86 -6.34 12.90 7.33
C ASP A 86 -6.68 12.09 6.06
N GLU A 87 -5.98 12.37 4.95
CA GLU A 87 -6.08 11.58 3.71
C GLU A 87 -5.08 10.40 3.65
N ALA A 88 -4.28 10.21 4.70
CA ALA A 88 -3.14 9.31 4.66
C ALA A 88 -3.42 7.96 5.30
N PHE A 89 -3.18 6.88 4.55
CA PHE A 89 -3.27 5.51 5.06
C PHE A 89 -1.95 5.02 5.67
N ALA A 90 -0.82 5.66 5.30
CA ALA A 90 0.51 5.28 5.76
C ALA A 90 1.42 6.51 5.96
N VAL A 91 2.61 6.26 6.52
CA VAL A 91 3.69 7.24 6.67
C VAL A 91 5.01 6.66 6.18
N VAL A 92 5.84 7.46 5.51
CA VAL A 92 7.19 7.05 5.10
C VAL A 92 8.11 6.97 6.31
N VAL A 93 8.81 5.85 6.46
CA VAL A 93 9.78 5.62 7.56
C VAL A 93 11.23 5.50 7.07
N ALA A 94 11.44 5.15 5.81
CA ALA A 94 12.76 5.17 5.17
C ALA A 94 12.63 5.46 3.66
N VAL A 95 13.70 5.96 3.06
CA VAL A 95 13.75 6.31 1.63
C VAL A 95 14.92 5.59 0.98
N GLY A 96 14.62 4.85 -0.08
CA GLY A 96 15.59 4.21 -0.97
C GLY A 96 15.82 5.03 -2.23
N ALA A 97 16.60 4.50 -3.18
CA ALA A 97 16.95 5.23 -4.40
C ALA A 97 15.74 5.50 -5.33
N ASN A 98 14.76 4.59 -5.37
CA ASN A 98 13.53 4.68 -6.19
C ASN A 98 12.29 4.13 -5.45
N SER A 99 12.39 3.92 -4.13
CA SER A 99 11.33 3.36 -3.30
C SER A 99 11.29 4.09 -1.97
N ALA A 100 10.14 4.01 -1.31
CA ALA A 100 9.98 4.43 0.08
C ALA A 100 9.49 3.24 0.90
N GLU A 101 10.04 3.06 2.09
CA GLU A 101 9.52 2.13 3.08
C GLU A 101 8.41 2.85 3.86
N ILE A 102 7.20 2.31 3.83
CA ILE A 102 6.03 2.93 4.48
C ILE A 102 5.53 2.07 5.64
N LEU A 103 5.07 2.71 6.71
CA LEU A 103 4.32 2.10 7.80
C LEU A 103 2.82 2.33 7.59
N ILE A 104 2.09 1.25 7.33
CA ILE A 104 0.62 1.25 7.22
C ILE A 104 0.02 1.23 8.64
N LYS A 105 -1.00 2.08 8.87
CA LYS A 105 -1.66 2.27 10.17
C LYS A 105 -2.57 1.12 10.57
#